data_AF-A0A2P5DN18-F1
#
_entry.id   AF-A0A2P5DN18-F1
#
_cell.length_a   1.000
_cell.length_b   1.000
_cell.length_c   1.000
_cell.angle_alpha   90.00
_cell.angle_beta   90.00
_cell.angle_gamma   90.00
#
_symmetry.space_group_name_H-M   'P 1'
#
loop_
_entity.id
_entity.type
_entity.pdbx_description
1 polymer ?
#
loop_
_entity_poly.entity_id
_entity_poly.type
_entity_poly.pdbx_seq_one_letter_code
_entity_poly.pdbx_strand_id
1 'polypeptide(L)'
;MSTGIPNRDLQVVAPPPAEKGSLALPPKPPAKSGSTALVEYAPPVFKEEEEDLEIKLRRIIENVPVRVSNTSGSSAGSGSGDFHQYRQMRRKEQDRLARMDADYQRRKEVAEFHMRREERLKAAEERTAKKRLKRQKKKQRKREKKSTANTADAEQNKKEESSDEEGDSDNGEEAAR
;
A
#
# COMPACT_ATOMS: atom_id res chain seq x y z
N MET A 1 46.92 -30.14 -33.87
CA MET A 1 46.93 -30.45 -32.43
C MET A 1 45.50 -30.31 -31.94
N SER A 2 44.88 -31.43 -31.59
CA SER A 2 43.47 -31.55 -31.21
C SER A 2 43.37 -31.39 -29.69
N THR A 3 42.67 -30.37 -29.21
CA THR A 3 42.39 -30.20 -27.78
C THR A 3 40.92 -30.51 -27.53
N GLY A 4 40.68 -31.74 -27.09
CA GLY A 4 39.37 -32.25 -26.70
C GLY A 4 38.80 -31.49 -25.51
N ILE A 5 37.51 -31.21 -25.58
CA ILE A 5 36.70 -30.68 -24.47
C ILE A 5 36.48 -31.84 -23.49
N PRO A 6 36.83 -31.74 -22.20
CA PRO A 6 36.49 -32.78 -21.26
C PRO A 6 34.98 -32.73 -20.96
N ASN A 7 34.31 -33.86 -21.19
CA ASN A 7 32.93 -34.09 -20.82
C ASN A 7 32.74 -33.78 -19.33
N ARG A 8 31.92 -32.78 -19.04
CA ARG A 8 31.49 -32.47 -17.68
C ARG A 8 30.28 -33.34 -17.39
N ASP A 9 30.50 -34.49 -16.75
CA ASP A 9 29.45 -35.38 -16.29
C ASP A 9 28.45 -34.59 -15.42
N LEU A 10 27.23 -34.46 -15.94
CA LEU A 10 26.10 -33.88 -15.23
C LEU A 10 25.66 -34.89 -14.16
N GLN A 11 26.23 -34.82 -12.96
CA GLN A 11 25.72 -35.59 -11.82
C GLN A 11 24.39 -34.98 -11.36
N VAL A 12 23.29 -35.58 -11.81
CA VAL A 12 21.96 -35.37 -11.23
C VAL A 12 21.92 -36.15 -9.91
N VAL A 13 22.05 -35.44 -8.79
CA VAL A 13 21.82 -36.02 -7.46
C VAL A 13 20.31 -36.10 -7.24
N ALA A 14 19.76 -37.32 -7.20
CA ALA A 14 18.39 -37.56 -6.80
C ALA A 14 18.23 -37.30 -5.29
N PRO A 15 17.14 -36.65 -4.83
CA PRO A 15 16.88 -36.52 -3.41
C PRO A 15 16.60 -37.90 -2.78
N PRO A 16 17.03 -38.16 -1.54
CA PRO A 16 16.81 -39.45 -0.89
C PRO A 16 15.31 -39.72 -0.70
N PRO A 17 14.89 -41.00 -0.71
CA PRO A 17 13.48 -41.36 -0.55
C PRO A 17 13.00 -40.94 0.85
N ALA A 18 11.83 -40.33 0.91
CA ALA A 18 11.17 -39.98 2.16
C ALA A 18 10.89 -41.25 2.97
N GLU A 19 11.66 -41.47 4.03
CA GLU A 19 11.36 -42.49 5.01
C GLU A 19 10.02 -42.16 5.68
N LYS A 20 9.03 -43.03 5.49
CA LYS A 20 7.76 -42.99 6.24
C LYS A 20 8.03 -43.45 7.67
N GLY A 21 8.67 -42.58 8.45
CA GLY A 21 8.73 -42.72 9.90
C GLY A 21 7.34 -42.48 10.47
N SER A 22 6.74 -43.51 11.07
CA SER A 22 5.51 -43.39 11.84
C SER A 22 5.72 -42.37 12.95
N LEU A 23 5.03 -41.23 12.88
CA LEU A 23 4.95 -40.23 13.94
C LEU A 23 4.15 -40.81 15.12
N ALA A 24 4.77 -41.70 15.90
CA ALA A 24 4.22 -42.10 17.18
C ALA A 24 4.40 -40.93 18.16
N LEU A 25 3.31 -40.20 18.39
CA LEU A 25 3.24 -39.17 19.43
C LEU A 25 3.63 -39.77 20.80
N PRO A 26 4.40 -39.05 21.63
CA PRO A 26 4.75 -39.52 22.97
C PRO A 26 3.49 -39.67 23.86
N PRO A 27 3.49 -40.59 24.84
CA PRO A 27 2.31 -40.84 25.68
C PRO A 27 1.92 -39.59 26.48
N LYS A 28 0.62 -39.29 26.46
CA LYS A 28 0.00 -38.14 27.13
C LYS A 28 0.21 -38.23 28.66
N PRO A 29 0.67 -37.15 29.33
CA PRO A 29 0.81 -37.15 30.79
C PRO A 29 -0.59 -37.22 31.46
N PRO A 30 -0.68 -37.78 32.69
CA PRO A 30 -1.95 -37.94 33.37
C PRO A 30 -2.62 -36.59 33.60
N ALA A 31 -3.91 -36.52 33.27
CA ALA A 31 -4.73 -35.32 33.35
C ALA A 31 -4.79 -34.78 34.79
N LYS A 32 -3.94 -33.79 35.09
CA LYS A 32 -4.11 -32.91 36.25
C LYS A 32 -4.42 -31.51 35.72
N SER A 33 -5.65 -31.08 35.99
CA SER A 33 -6.14 -29.71 36.10
C SER A 33 -5.72 -28.72 34.98
N GLY A 34 -6.70 -28.26 34.22
CA GLY A 34 -6.53 -27.57 32.93
C GLY A 34 -5.54 -26.40 32.91
N SER A 35 -4.59 -26.46 31.98
CA SER A 35 -3.78 -25.33 31.56
C SER A 35 -4.40 -24.67 30.33
N THR A 36 -5.32 -23.72 30.53
CA THR A 36 -5.73 -22.78 29.48
C THR A 36 -4.74 -21.63 29.42
N ALA A 37 -3.50 -21.90 29.00
CA ALA A 37 -2.51 -20.85 28.74
C ALA A 37 -2.50 -20.58 27.23
N LEU A 38 -3.49 -19.82 26.75
CA LEU A 38 -3.33 -19.06 25.52
C LEU A 38 -2.17 -18.09 25.78
N VAL A 39 -0.99 -18.38 25.22
CA VAL A 39 0.09 -17.39 25.15
C VAL A 39 -0.40 -16.34 24.16
N GLU A 40 -1.01 -15.27 24.68
CA GLU A 40 -1.33 -14.09 23.90
C GLU A 40 -0.01 -13.57 23.31
N TYR A 41 0.16 -13.76 22.00
CA TYR A 41 1.17 -13.02 21.26
C TYR A 41 0.71 -11.56 21.25
N ALA A 42 1.15 -10.79 22.24
CA ALA A 42 1.07 -9.35 22.19
C ALA A 42 1.99 -8.89 21.03
N PRO A 43 1.44 -8.31 19.95
CA PRO A 43 2.28 -7.78 18.90
C PRO A 43 3.25 -6.76 19.52
N PRO A 44 4.53 -6.75 19.10
CA PRO A 44 5.49 -5.78 19.63
C PRO A 44 4.91 -4.39 19.43
N VAL A 45 4.64 -3.72 20.55
CA VAL A 45 4.17 -2.34 20.56
C VAL A 45 5.36 -1.51 20.12
N PHE A 46 5.37 -1.10 18.85
CA PHE A 46 6.31 -0.09 18.37
C PHE A 46 6.12 1.13 19.26
N LYS A 47 7.09 1.39 20.13
CA LYS A 47 7.00 2.51 21.06
C LYS A 47 7.19 3.75 20.22
N GLU A 48 6.14 4.54 20.08
CA GLU A 48 6.14 5.84 19.41
C GLU A 48 7.32 6.72 19.92
N GLU A 49 7.71 6.53 21.19
CA GLU A 49 8.86 7.17 21.83
C GLU A 49 10.23 6.78 21.21
N GLU A 50 10.41 5.55 20.71
CA GLU A 50 11.65 5.12 20.03
C GLU A 50 11.78 5.77 18.65
N GLU A 51 10.67 5.86 17.92
CA GLU A 51 10.60 6.57 16.64
C GLU A 51 10.89 8.07 16.82
N ASP A 52 10.36 8.67 17.89
CA ASP A 52 10.64 10.07 18.26
C ASP A 52 12.11 10.32 18.58
N LEU A 53 12.77 9.40 19.29
CA LEU A 53 14.19 9.49 19.59
C LEU A 53 15.04 9.39 18.32
N GLU A 54 14.71 8.48 17.41
CA GLU A 54 15.41 8.36 16.13
C GLU A 54 15.23 9.61 15.26
N ILE A 55 14.01 10.17 15.20
CA ILE A 55 13.73 11.41 14.48
C ILE A 55 14.53 12.57 15.09
N LYS A 56 14.56 12.67 16.42
CA LYS A 56 15.30 13.71 17.14
C LYS A 56 16.81 13.57 16.94
N LEU A 57 17.35 12.36 17.00
CA LEU A 57 18.76 12.09 16.75
C LEU A 57 19.14 12.43 15.31
N ARG A 58 18.31 12.08 14.32
CA ARG A 58 18.50 12.51 12.93
C ARG A 58 18.54 14.03 12.81
N ARG A 59 17.55 14.70 13.42
CA ARG A 59 17.49 16.17 13.42
C ARG A 59 18.73 16.80 14.05
N ILE A 60 19.25 16.21 15.13
CA ILE A 60 20.46 16.69 15.78
C ILE A 60 21.68 16.49 14.88
N ILE A 61 21.87 15.29 14.31
CA ILE A 61 23.02 14.98 13.45
C ILE A 61 23.05 15.88 12.21
N GLU A 62 21.90 16.18 11.63
CA GLU A 62 21.80 16.95 10.39
C GLU A 62 21.83 18.47 10.61
N ASN A 63 21.16 18.97 11.66
CA ASN A 63 20.93 20.41 11.80
C ASN A 63 21.77 21.07 12.90
N VAL A 64 22.37 20.30 13.81
CA VAL A 64 23.21 20.87 14.88
C VAL A 64 24.65 20.97 14.38
N PRO A 65 25.25 22.18 14.34
CA PRO A 65 26.64 22.35 13.95
C PRO A 65 27.57 21.56 14.88
N VAL A 66 28.34 20.63 14.32
CA VAL A 66 29.34 19.86 15.06
C VAL A 66 30.62 20.69 15.17
N ARG A 67 30.96 21.13 16.39
CA ARG A 67 32.26 21.77 16.65
C ARG A 67 33.33 20.69 16.75
N VAL A 68 34.32 20.73 15.87
CA VAL A 68 35.48 19.85 15.90
C VAL A 68 36.63 20.56 16.61
N SER A 69 37.16 19.97 17.70
CA SER A 69 38.26 20.54 18.48
C SER A 69 39.64 20.16 17.98
N ASN A 70 39.75 19.10 17.17
CA ASN A 70 41.02 18.47 16.81
C ASN A 70 41.42 18.74 15.34
N THR A 71 41.19 19.97 14.86
CA THR A 71 41.51 20.37 13.49
C THR A 71 42.91 20.97 13.41
N SER A 72 43.79 20.34 12.62
CA SER A 72 45.09 20.90 12.22
C SER A 72 44.90 22.15 11.35
N GLY A 73 45.91 23.03 11.30
CA GLY A 73 45.86 24.25 10.50
C GLY A 73 45.69 24.00 9.00
N SER A 74 45.16 24.96 8.26
CA SER A 74 44.79 24.80 6.84
C SER A 74 45.96 24.49 5.91
N SER A 75 47.19 24.87 6.30
CA SER A 75 48.43 24.58 5.56
C SER A 75 49.21 23.40 6.14
N ALA A 76 48.70 22.73 7.18
CA ALA A 76 49.34 21.55 7.73
C ALA A 76 49.28 20.40 6.72
N GLY A 77 50.37 19.64 6.62
CA GLY A 77 50.43 18.43 5.79
C GLY A 77 49.52 17.32 6.33
N SER A 78 49.37 16.24 5.55
CA SER A 78 48.53 15.13 5.97
C SER A 78 49.16 14.33 7.10
N GLY A 79 48.43 14.18 8.21
CA GLY A 79 48.80 13.34 9.34
C GLY A 79 48.39 11.88 9.14
N SER A 80 48.99 10.98 9.92
CA SER A 80 48.70 9.53 9.87
C SER A 80 47.23 9.18 10.20
N GLY A 81 46.52 10.06 10.90
CA GLY A 81 45.11 9.90 11.25
C GLY A 81 44.11 10.40 10.21
N ASP A 82 44.54 11.21 9.25
CA ASP A 82 43.63 11.91 8.32
C ASP A 82 42.89 10.94 7.40
N PHE A 83 43.57 9.87 6.98
CA PHE A 83 42.96 8.82 6.19
C PHE A 83 41.75 8.19 6.89
N HIS A 84 41.89 7.91 8.19
CA HIS A 84 40.80 7.32 8.97
C HIS A 84 39.66 8.32 9.20
N GLN A 85 39.98 9.59 9.44
CA GLN A 85 38.96 10.65 9.54
C GLN A 85 38.15 10.77 8.25
N TYR A 86 38.83 10.83 7.10
CA TYR A 86 38.20 10.86 5.79
C TYR A 86 37.31 9.64 5.54
N ARG A 87 37.81 8.43 5.85
CA ARG A 87 37.03 7.20 5.69
C ARG A 87 35.73 7.23 6.49
N GLN A 88 35.77 7.70 7.75
CA GLN A 88 34.57 7.79 8.58
C GLN A 88 33.62 8.87 8.09
N MET A 89 34.13 10.04 7.68
CA MET A 89 33.31 11.11 7.12
C MET A 89 32.63 10.69 5.81
N ARG A 90 33.36 10.02 4.92
CA ARG A 90 32.80 9.50 3.66
C ARG A 90 31.67 8.51 3.91
N ARG A 91 31.85 7.55 4.85
CA ARG A 91 30.80 6.60 5.20
C ARG A 91 29.56 7.30 5.75
N LYS A 92 29.75 8.22 6.70
CA LYS A 92 28.65 9.03 7.25
C LYS A 92 27.88 9.78 6.16
N GLU A 93 28.58 10.37 5.20
CA GLU A 93 27.95 11.10 4.10
C GLU A 93 27.23 10.18 3.11
N GLN A 94 27.81 9.02 2.78
CA GLN A 94 27.14 8.01 1.95
C GLN A 94 25.86 7.51 2.61
N ASP A 95 25.90 7.22 3.92
CA ASP A 95 24.73 6.79 4.68
C ASP A 95 23.66 7.90 4.72
N ARG A 96 24.07 9.17 4.84
CA ARG A 96 23.17 10.33 4.80
C ARG A 96 22.45 10.43 3.46
N LEU A 97 23.19 10.34 2.35
CA LEU A 97 22.63 10.40 1.00
C LEU A 97 21.67 9.21 0.74
N ALA A 98 22.10 7.99 1.08
CA ALA A 98 21.27 6.80 0.91
C ALA A 98 19.94 6.89 1.69
N ARG A 99 19.96 7.46 2.91
CA ARG A 99 18.74 7.69 3.70
C ARG A 99 17.81 8.70 3.04
N MET A 100 18.37 9.81 2.55
CA MET A 100 17.61 10.85 1.86
C MET A 100 16.92 10.29 0.60
N ASP A 101 17.64 9.50 -0.19
CA ASP A 101 17.10 8.86 -1.38
C ASP A 101 15.98 7.85 -1.04
N ALA A 102 16.17 7.04 0.00
CA ALA A 102 15.16 6.10 0.46
C ALA A 102 13.89 6.80 1.01
N ASP A 103 14.05 7.91 1.74
CA ASP A 103 12.93 8.74 2.20
C ASP A 103 12.17 9.34 1.01
N TYR A 104 12.88 9.84 -0.01
CA TYR A 104 12.28 10.39 -1.21
C TYR A 104 11.49 9.34 -2.00
N GLN A 105 12.07 8.15 -2.20
CA GLN A 105 11.39 7.04 -2.88
C GLN A 105 10.12 6.62 -2.14
N ARG A 106 10.19 6.44 -0.80
CA ARG A 106 9.01 6.14 0.02
C ARG A 106 7.91 7.19 -0.12
N ARG A 107 8.26 8.48 -0.03
CA ARG A 107 7.28 9.58 -0.18
C ARG A 107 6.64 9.57 -1.56
N LYS A 108 7.42 9.32 -2.61
CA LYS A 108 6.94 9.22 -3.99
C LYS A 108 5.96 8.06 -4.15
N GLU A 109 6.30 6.87 -3.69
CA GLU A 109 5.44 5.68 -3.76
C GLU A 109 4.13 5.87 -3.01
N VAL A 110 4.18 6.44 -1.81
CA VAL A 110 2.98 6.77 -1.02
C VAL A 110 2.10 7.77 -1.77
N ALA A 111 2.68 8.86 -2.29
CA ALA A 111 1.92 9.85 -3.05
C ALA A 111 1.25 9.23 -4.29
N GLU A 112 1.99 8.43 -5.06
CA GLU A 112 1.43 7.71 -6.22
C GLU A 112 0.30 6.75 -5.83
N PHE A 113 0.45 6.02 -4.72
CA PHE A 113 -0.59 5.13 -4.22
C PHE A 113 -1.86 5.89 -3.83
N HIS A 114 -1.73 7.01 -3.12
CA HIS A 114 -2.85 7.86 -2.73
C HIS A 114 -3.56 8.43 -3.97
N MET A 115 -2.82 8.96 -4.94
CA MET A 115 -3.40 9.45 -6.19
C MET A 115 -4.19 8.35 -6.92
N ARG A 116 -3.59 7.16 -7.12
CA ARG A 116 -4.28 6.02 -7.76
C ARG A 116 -5.49 5.52 -6.97
N ARG A 117 -5.49 5.66 -5.64
CA ARG A 117 -6.62 5.29 -4.79
C ARG A 117 -7.75 6.30 -4.92
N GLU A 118 -7.43 7.59 -4.87
CA GLU A 118 -8.39 8.68 -5.03
C GLU A 118 -9.04 8.67 -6.39
N GLU A 119 -8.29 8.43 -7.47
CA GLU A 119 -8.83 8.30 -8.83
C GLU A 119 -9.87 7.17 -8.93
N ARG A 120 -9.56 6.00 -8.35
CA ARG A 120 -10.49 4.87 -8.32
C ARG A 120 -11.75 5.17 -7.51
N LEU A 121 -11.60 5.84 -6.37
CA LEU A 121 -12.74 6.27 -5.55
C LEU A 121 -13.59 7.31 -6.28
N LYS A 122 -12.99 8.34 -6.88
CA LYS A 122 -13.68 9.35 -7.69
C LYS A 122 -14.45 8.72 -8.85
N ALA A 123 -13.84 7.79 -9.60
CA ALA A 123 -14.51 7.08 -10.68
C ALA A 123 -15.72 6.24 -10.19
N ALA A 124 -15.60 5.60 -9.02
CA ALA A 124 -16.71 4.89 -8.40
C ALA A 124 -17.83 5.84 -7.93
N GLU A 125 -17.45 6.96 -7.31
CA GLU A 125 -18.37 8.02 -6.88
C GLU A 125 -19.11 8.64 -8.06
N GLU A 126 -18.45 8.94 -9.17
CA GLU A 126 -19.09 9.45 -10.38
C GLU A 126 -20.11 8.45 -10.96
N ARG A 127 -19.75 7.16 -11.03
CA ARG A 127 -20.66 6.10 -11.50
C ARG A 127 -21.87 5.97 -10.58
N THR A 128 -21.67 6.01 -9.27
CA THR A 128 -22.77 5.94 -8.29
C THR A 128 -23.62 7.21 -8.27
N ALA A 129 -23.02 8.39 -8.44
CA ALA A 129 -23.69 9.69 -8.53
C ALA A 129 -24.59 9.76 -9.78
N LYS A 130 -24.08 9.37 -10.96
CA LYS A 130 -24.89 9.28 -12.20
C LYS A 130 -26.10 8.36 -12.00
N LYS A 131 -25.91 7.17 -11.42
CA LYS A 131 -27.00 6.22 -11.11
C LYS A 131 -27.98 6.79 -10.07
N ARG A 132 -27.49 7.48 -9.04
CA ARG A 132 -28.30 8.13 -8.00
C ARG A 132 -29.15 9.25 -8.59
N LEU A 133 -28.59 10.10 -9.46
CA LEU A 133 -29.31 11.16 -10.16
C LEU A 133 -30.41 10.59 -11.06
N LYS A 134 -30.14 9.53 -11.83
CA LYS A 134 -31.18 8.83 -12.63
C LYS A 134 -32.34 8.32 -11.75
N ARG A 135 -32.03 7.70 -10.61
CA ARG A 135 -33.05 7.23 -9.65
C ARG A 135 -33.84 8.38 -9.01
N GLN A 136 -33.19 9.49 -8.67
CA GLN A 136 -33.84 10.68 -8.12
C GLN A 136 -34.80 11.31 -9.13
N LYS A 137 -34.39 11.48 -10.39
CA LYS A 137 -35.28 11.96 -11.47
C LYS A 137 -36.49 11.05 -11.67
N LYS A 138 -36.30 9.72 -11.69
CA LYS A 138 -37.42 8.75 -11.78
C LYS A 138 -38.36 8.84 -10.57
N LYS A 139 -37.81 9.04 -9.37
CA LYS A 139 -38.60 9.21 -8.12
C LYS A 139 -39.39 10.53 -8.14
N GLN A 140 -38.79 11.62 -8.63
CA GLN A 140 -39.47 12.91 -8.81
C GLN A 140 -40.61 12.79 -9.82
N ARG A 141 -40.38 12.26 -11.02
CA ARG A 141 -41.43 12.01 -12.02
C ARG A 141 -42.57 11.13 -11.48
N LYS A 142 -42.28 10.09 -10.69
CA LYS A 142 -43.32 9.25 -10.06
C LYS A 142 -44.12 10.02 -8.99
N ARG A 143 -43.45 10.89 -8.22
CA ARG A 143 -44.13 11.75 -7.23
C ARG A 143 -45.02 12.77 -7.92
N GLU A 144 -44.52 13.43 -8.96
CA GLU A 144 -45.28 14.37 -9.80
C GLU A 144 -46.51 13.70 -10.41
N LYS A 145 -46.36 12.52 -11.03
CA LYS A 145 -47.51 11.75 -11.56
C LYS A 145 -48.53 11.37 -10.48
N LYS A 146 -48.08 11.03 -9.25
CA LYS A 146 -48.98 10.72 -8.15
C LYS A 146 -49.70 11.97 -7.63
N SER A 147 -49.01 13.10 -7.54
CA SER A 147 -49.64 14.36 -7.16
C SER A 147 -50.62 14.83 -8.23
N THR A 148 -50.26 14.77 -9.52
CA THR A 148 -51.19 15.16 -10.60
C THR A 148 -52.35 14.18 -10.75
N ALA A 149 -52.18 12.88 -10.49
CA ALA A 149 -53.30 11.95 -10.45
C ALA A 149 -54.26 12.24 -9.27
N ASN A 150 -53.73 12.60 -8.09
CA ASN A 150 -54.56 13.04 -6.96
C ASN A 150 -55.26 14.39 -7.24
N THR A 151 -54.67 15.28 -8.04
CA THR A 151 -55.32 16.51 -8.49
C THR A 151 -56.28 16.28 -9.66
N ALA A 152 -56.00 15.31 -10.53
CA ALA A 152 -56.84 14.93 -11.67
C ALA A 152 -58.09 14.17 -11.23
N ASP A 153 -58.09 13.45 -10.11
CA ASP A 153 -59.35 12.96 -9.50
C ASP A 153 -60.26 14.12 -9.08
N ALA A 154 -59.69 15.29 -8.75
CA ALA A 154 -60.44 16.53 -8.51
C ALA A 154 -60.76 17.34 -9.79
N GLU A 155 -60.12 17.04 -10.94
CA GLU A 155 -60.29 17.78 -12.21
C GLU A 155 -60.85 16.94 -13.38
N GLN A 156 -61.09 15.63 -13.21
CA GLN A 156 -61.64 14.69 -14.21
C GLN A 156 -63.08 15.00 -14.67
N ASN A 157 -63.56 16.22 -14.44
CA ASN A 157 -64.73 16.78 -15.09
C ASN A 157 -64.38 17.75 -16.25
N LYS A 158 -63.10 17.96 -16.59
CA LYS A 158 -62.71 18.81 -17.72
C LYS A 158 -61.47 18.28 -18.47
N LYS A 159 -61.65 18.00 -19.76
CA LYS A 159 -60.64 17.83 -20.81
C LYS A 159 -59.91 16.49 -20.89
N GLU A 160 -60.57 15.57 -21.58
CA GLU A 160 -59.91 14.76 -22.60
C GLU A 160 -59.36 15.67 -23.71
N GLU A 161 -58.04 15.65 -23.94
CA GLU A 161 -57.34 15.84 -25.23
C GLU A 161 -55.86 16.12 -24.97
N SER A 162 -54.99 15.21 -25.40
CA SER A 162 -53.68 15.48 -26.01
C SER A 162 -52.79 14.24 -25.89
N SER A 163 -52.87 13.40 -26.92
CA SER A 163 -51.90 12.38 -27.30
C SER A 163 -50.54 13.03 -27.55
N ASP A 164 -49.44 12.46 -27.04
CA ASP A 164 -48.18 12.45 -27.79
C ASP A 164 -47.22 11.35 -27.31
N GLU A 165 -46.58 10.75 -28.30
CA GLU A 165 -45.96 9.44 -28.34
C GLU A 165 -44.48 9.64 -28.65
N GLU A 166 -43.54 9.26 -27.77
CA GLU A 166 -42.12 9.22 -28.15
C GLU A 166 -41.39 8.07 -27.46
N GLY A 167 -40.94 7.11 -28.29
CA GLY A 167 -40.11 5.98 -27.94
C GLY A 167 -38.64 6.34 -28.02
N ASP A 168 -37.90 6.13 -26.93
CA ASP A 168 -36.45 6.31 -26.88
C ASP A 168 -35.79 4.92 -26.84
N SER A 169 -35.43 4.43 -28.03
CA SER A 169 -34.68 3.19 -28.26
C SER A 169 -33.18 3.48 -28.13
N ASP A 170 -32.62 3.28 -26.94
CA ASP A 170 -31.18 3.40 -26.71
C ASP A 170 -30.46 2.12 -27.18
N ASN A 171 -29.84 2.25 -28.35
CA ASN A 171 -29.05 1.28 -29.08
C ASN A 171 -27.83 0.82 -28.25
N GLY A 172 -27.70 -0.49 -28.04
CA GLY A 172 -26.56 -1.09 -27.34
C GLY A 172 -25.31 -1.08 -28.20
N GLU A 173 -24.42 -0.11 -27.98
CA GLU A 173 -23.05 -0.17 -28.50
C GLU A 173 -22.21 -1.20 -27.73
N GLU A 174 -21.96 -2.29 -28.43
CA GLU A 174 -20.85 -3.23 -28.24
C GLU A 174 -19.51 -2.52 -28.53
N ALA A 175 -18.61 -2.47 -27.55
CA ALA A 175 -17.19 -2.25 -27.81
C ALA A 175 -16.33 -2.82 -26.67
N ALA A 176 -15.68 -3.96 -26.92
CA ALA A 176 -14.30 -4.24 -26.49
C ALA A 176 -13.82 -5.58 -27.10
N ARG A 177 -13.07 -5.49 -28.20
CA ARG A 177 -11.94 -6.38 -28.46
C ARG A 177 -10.70 -5.78 -27.80
#